data_AF-A0A931U439-F1
#
_entry.id   AF-A0A931U439-F1
#
_cell.length_a   1.000
_cell.length_b   1.000
_cell.length_c   1.000
_cell.angle_alpha   90.00
_cell.angle_beta   90.00
_cell.angle_gamma   90.00
#
_symmetry.space_group_name_H-M   'P 1'
#
loop_
_entity.id
_entity.type
_entity.pdbx_description
1 polymer ?
#
loop_
_entity_poly.entity_id
_entity_poly.type
_entity_poly.pdbx_seq_one_letter_code
_entity_poly.pdbx_strand_id
1 'polypeptide(L)'
;MSAAQEKQTRIGVIEALSRGFEAAARTPWVIGLPVLLDLFLWRGPQLSAAPLVDRALSTYARLLVPRGLGELAAPPPEALEAIREALSRFNLFGALALNLVAVPSSAPARPALGPVVGAIEQPLPALTVILALETVGMALGCVFLGALGQRVRAGSVDLRALLASLPRFWLRFALIVLALLALPLVVGLPAGLLLAATALLSPSVAQAIGTMVLVAAQVATVWLALYLFFMV
;
A
#
# COMPACT_ATOMS: atom_id res chain seq x y z
N MET A 1 30.01 -5.39 -48.69
CA MET A 1 28.62 -5.12 -48.27
C MET A 1 28.58 -5.27 -46.75
N SER A 2 28.77 -4.15 -46.06
CA SER A 2 29.08 -4.10 -44.63
C SER A 2 27.80 -4.09 -43.81
N ALA A 3 27.78 -4.95 -42.79
CA ALA A 3 26.77 -5.00 -41.75
C ALA A 3 26.71 -3.65 -41.01
N ALA A 4 25.76 -2.81 -41.39
CA ALA A 4 25.38 -1.66 -40.59
C ALA A 4 24.75 -2.20 -39.30
N GLN A 5 25.57 -2.26 -38.24
CA GLN A 5 25.11 -2.36 -36.86
C GLN A 5 24.02 -1.32 -36.64
N GLU A 6 22.78 -1.79 -36.56
CA GLU A 6 21.66 -1.05 -36.02
C GLU A 6 22.01 -0.74 -34.56
N LYS A 7 22.61 0.43 -34.36
CA LYS A 7 22.97 0.95 -33.04
C LYS A 7 21.65 1.18 -32.34
N GLN A 8 21.21 0.19 -31.57
CA GLN A 8 20.03 0.25 -30.71
C GLN A 8 20.26 1.39 -29.71
N THR A 9 19.86 2.59 -30.10
CA THR A 9 19.97 3.80 -29.30
C THR A 9 19.07 3.57 -28.10
N ARG A 10 19.67 3.26 -26.95
CA ARG A 10 18.94 3.20 -25.68
C ARG A 10 18.21 4.52 -25.56
N ILE A 11 16.88 4.43 -25.43
CA ILE A 11 16.02 5.61 -25.29
C ILE A 11 16.52 6.36 -24.06
N GLY A 12 16.88 7.63 -24.22
CA GLY A 12 17.29 8.47 -23.10
C GLY A 12 16.12 8.66 -22.13
N VAL A 13 16.41 8.84 -20.84
CA VAL A 13 15.37 9.01 -19.80
C VAL A 13 14.42 10.15 -20.16
N ILE A 14 14.94 11.28 -20.66
CA ILE A 14 14.13 12.43 -21.07
C ILE A 14 13.17 12.03 -22.20
N GLU A 15 13.64 11.28 -23.19
CA GLU A 15 12.80 10.88 -24.32
C GLU A 15 11.75 9.84 -23.92
N ALA A 16 12.08 8.93 -23.01
CA ALA A 16 11.11 7.99 -22.44
C ALA A 16 10.00 8.73 -21.67
N LEU A 17 10.37 9.73 -20.85
CA LEU A 17 9.42 10.58 -20.12
C LEU A 17 8.55 11.40 -21.09
N SER A 18 9.17 12.07 -22.07
CA SER A 18 8.44 12.86 -23.08
C SER A 18 7.42 12.01 -23.83
N ARG A 19 7.79 10.80 -24.26
CA ARG A 19 6.85 9.87 -24.92
C ARG A 19 5.73 9.41 -24.00
N GLY A 20 6.02 9.17 -22.72
CA GLY A 20 5.02 8.83 -21.72
C GLY A 20 3.99 9.96 -21.51
N PHE A 21 4.48 11.19 -21.34
CA PHE A 21 3.61 12.37 -21.21
C PHE A 21 2.78 12.63 -22.47
N GLU A 22 3.38 12.50 -23.64
CA GLU A 22 2.67 12.72 -24.90
C GLU A 22 1.59 11.65 -25.13
N ALA A 23 1.87 10.40 -24.76
CA ALA A 23 0.88 9.32 -24.80
C ALA A 23 -0.28 9.55 -23.80
N ALA A 24 0.01 10.03 -22.60
CA ALA A 24 -1.00 10.39 -21.61
C ALA A 24 -1.88 11.56 -22.10
N ALA A 25 -1.27 12.62 -22.64
CA ALA A 25 -1.96 13.80 -23.14
C ALA A 25 -2.89 13.48 -24.33
N ARG A 26 -2.52 12.51 -25.18
CA ARG A 26 -3.33 12.06 -26.32
C ARG A 26 -4.45 11.09 -25.94
N THR A 27 -4.54 10.69 -24.66
CA THR A 27 -5.53 9.71 -24.19
C THR A 27 -6.34 10.22 -22.99
N PRO A 28 -7.14 11.30 -23.17
CA PRO A 28 -7.82 11.98 -22.05
C PRO A 28 -8.77 11.06 -21.25
N TRP A 29 -9.33 10.01 -21.87
CA TRP A 29 -10.17 9.06 -21.16
C TRP A 29 -9.40 8.20 -20.14
N VAL A 30 -8.10 7.94 -20.35
CA VAL A 30 -7.25 7.22 -19.38
C VAL A 30 -7.01 8.08 -18.14
N ILE A 31 -6.89 9.41 -18.32
CA ILE A 31 -6.83 10.38 -17.22
C ILE A 31 -8.21 10.53 -16.53
N GLY A 32 -9.29 10.23 -17.24
CA GLY A 32 -10.64 10.24 -16.66
C GLY A 32 -10.77 9.31 -15.46
N LEU A 33 -10.12 8.15 -15.46
CA LEU A 33 -10.21 7.19 -14.34
C LEU A 33 -9.63 7.72 -13.01
N PRO A 34 -8.37 8.21 -12.92
CA PRO A 34 -7.85 8.83 -11.70
C PRO A 34 -8.68 10.05 -11.27
N VAL A 35 -9.15 10.87 -12.22
CA VAL A 35 -9.99 12.03 -11.91
C VAL A 35 -11.32 11.61 -11.30
N LEU A 36 -11.99 10.61 -11.86
CA LEU A 36 -13.25 10.08 -11.31
C LEU A 36 -13.05 9.46 -9.94
N LEU A 37 -11.96 8.71 -9.74
CA LEU A 37 -11.60 8.16 -8.44
C LEU A 37 -11.35 9.27 -7.42
N ASP A 38 -10.59 10.31 -7.78
CA ASP A 38 -10.34 11.47 -6.92
C ASP A 38 -11.65 12.20 -6.56
N LEU A 39 -12.55 12.41 -7.53
CA LEU A 39 -13.86 13.02 -7.28
C LEU A 39 -14.72 12.16 -6.36
N PHE A 40 -14.72 10.84 -6.55
CA PHE A 40 -15.44 9.89 -5.70
C PHE A 40 -14.89 9.88 -4.28
N LEU A 41 -13.56 9.83 -4.11
CA LEU A 41 -12.95 9.83 -2.79
C LEU A 41 -13.09 11.18 -2.07
N TRP A 42 -13.12 12.28 -2.83
CA TRP A 42 -13.23 13.62 -2.27
C TRP A 42 -14.66 14.03 -1.92
N ARG A 43 -15.64 13.79 -2.80
CA ARG A 43 -17.04 14.24 -2.63
C ARG A 43 -18.05 13.11 -2.48
N GLY A 44 -17.64 11.87 -2.70
CA GLY A 44 -18.50 10.70 -2.61
C GLY A 44 -18.79 10.30 -1.17
N PRO A 45 -19.54 9.19 -1.00
CA PRO A 45 -19.91 8.67 0.30
C PRO A 45 -18.66 8.31 1.12
N GLN A 46 -18.71 8.55 2.43
CA GLN A 46 -17.65 8.18 3.36
C GLN A 46 -18.10 7.03 4.25
N LEU A 47 -17.23 6.04 4.39
CA LEU A 47 -17.42 4.92 5.30
C LEU A 47 -16.36 5.02 6.41
N SER A 48 -16.81 5.28 7.64
CA SER A 48 -15.90 5.52 8.76
C SER A 48 -15.49 4.22 9.45
N ALA A 49 -14.23 4.15 9.87
CA ALA A 49 -13.71 3.14 10.79
C ALA A 49 -13.44 3.68 12.21
N ALA A 50 -13.90 4.91 12.52
CA ALA A 50 -13.62 5.55 13.80
C ALA A 50 -13.93 4.68 15.04
N PRO A 51 -15.07 3.94 15.10
CA PRO A 51 -15.35 3.08 16.25
C PRO A 51 -14.33 1.95 16.43
N LEU A 52 -13.71 1.48 15.35
CA LEU A 52 -12.65 0.47 15.41
C LEU A 52 -11.35 1.04 15.94
N VAL A 53 -11.02 2.26 15.54
CA VAL A 53 -9.86 3.00 16.04
C VAL A 53 -9.99 3.19 17.55
N ASP A 54 -11.15 3.64 18.03
CA ASP A 54 -11.42 3.83 19.46
C ASP A 54 -11.30 2.51 20.26
N ARG A 55 -11.83 1.41 19.72
CA ARG A 55 -11.68 0.08 20.33
C ARG A 55 -10.23 -0.39 20.34
N ALA A 56 -9.48 -0.14 19.26
CA ALA A 56 -8.07 -0.51 19.18
C ALA A 56 -7.23 0.27 20.19
N LEU A 57 -7.41 1.60 20.27
CA LEU A 57 -6.67 2.47 21.21
C LEU A 57 -7.01 2.16 22.67
N SER A 58 -8.29 1.94 22.99
CA SER A 58 -8.69 1.53 24.35
C SER A 58 -8.17 0.14 24.74
N THR A 59 -8.03 -0.77 23.78
CA THR A 59 -7.42 -2.10 24.02
C THR A 59 -5.91 -1.97 24.22
N TYR A 60 -5.25 -1.17 23.40
CA TYR A 60 -3.83 -0.84 23.52
C TYR A 60 -3.51 -0.24 24.91
N ALA A 61 -4.27 0.77 25.33
CA ALA A 61 -4.14 1.38 26.65
C ALA A 61 -4.28 0.36 27.80
N ARG A 62 -5.26 -0.55 27.70
CA ARG A 62 -5.47 -1.61 28.71
C ARG A 62 -4.35 -2.63 28.79
N LEU A 63 -3.66 -2.92 27.68
CA LEU A 63 -2.61 -3.95 27.63
C LEU A 63 -1.23 -3.45 28.09
N LEU A 64 -0.93 -2.16 27.90
CA LEU A 64 0.40 -1.59 28.17
C LEU A 64 0.50 -0.88 29.53
N VAL A 65 -0.56 -0.21 29.98
CA VAL A 65 -0.57 0.53 31.25
C VAL A 65 -0.26 -0.37 32.47
N PRO A 66 -0.77 -1.61 32.58
CA PRO A 66 -0.52 -2.43 33.77
C PRO A 66 0.87 -3.10 33.85
N ARG A 67 1.71 -3.05 32.81
CA ARG A 67 2.94 -3.87 32.73
C ARG A 67 4.24 -3.14 33.08
N GLY A 68 4.19 -1.88 33.55
CA GLY A 68 5.39 -1.10 33.88
C GLY A 68 6.29 -0.74 32.68
N LEU A 69 5.94 -1.19 31.48
CA LEU A 69 6.54 -0.84 30.19
C LEU A 69 6.04 0.53 29.66
N GLY A 70 5.14 1.19 30.41
CA GLY A 70 4.37 2.35 29.96
C GLY A 70 5.19 3.62 29.75
N GLU A 71 6.23 3.89 30.54
CA GLU A 71 6.97 5.16 30.40
C GLU A 71 8.07 5.12 29.33
N LEU A 72 8.60 3.93 29.00
CA LEU A 72 9.69 3.77 28.03
C LEU A 72 9.20 3.37 26.62
N ALA A 73 7.96 2.93 26.47
CA ALA A 73 7.44 2.41 25.20
C ALA A 73 6.00 2.85 24.83
N ALA A 74 5.26 3.53 25.72
CA ALA A 74 3.96 4.07 25.32
C ALA A 74 4.15 5.40 24.58
N PRO A 75 3.43 5.63 23.46
CA PRO A 75 3.38 6.93 22.84
C PRO A 75 2.84 7.95 23.85
N PRO A 76 3.35 9.20 23.85
CA PRO A 76 2.80 10.24 24.69
C PRO A 76 1.30 10.42 24.38
N PRO A 77 0.48 10.83 25.36
CA PRO A 77 -0.97 10.98 25.18
C PRO A 77 -1.33 11.91 24.02
N GLU A 78 -0.52 12.95 23.78
CA GLU A 78 -0.66 13.84 22.63
C GLU A 78 -0.48 13.11 21.29
N ALA A 79 0.47 12.17 21.19
CA ALA A 79 0.66 11.37 19.99
C ALA A 79 -0.51 10.39 19.78
N LEU A 80 -1.07 9.83 20.86
CA LEU A 80 -2.26 8.98 20.76
C LEU A 80 -3.49 9.75 20.26
N GLU A 81 -3.70 10.98 20.74
CA GLU A 81 -4.78 11.84 20.24
C GLU A 81 -4.54 12.27 18.79
N ALA A 82 -3.30 12.58 18.40
CA ALA A 82 -2.97 12.86 17.00
C ALA A 82 -3.24 11.64 16.09
N ILE A 83 -2.89 10.43 16.53
CA ILE A 83 -3.20 9.19 15.82
C ILE A 83 -4.72 8.98 15.73
N ARG A 84 -5.44 9.22 16.82
CA ARG A 84 -6.90 9.11 16.87
C ARG A 84 -7.58 10.07 15.91
N GLU A 85 -7.17 11.33 15.91
CA GLU A 85 -7.70 12.34 14.99
C GLU A 85 -7.39 11.98 13.53
N ALA A 86 -6.17 11.54 13.25
CA ALA A 86 -5.77 11.13 11.90
C ALA A 86 -6.57 9.92 11.40
N LEU A 87 -6.73 8.89 12.22
CA LEU A 87 -7.41 7.65 11.83
C LEU A 87 -8.94 7.75 11.88
N SER A 88 -9.52 8.58 12.76
CA SER A 88 -10.98 8.78 12.83
C SER A 88 -11.54 9.49 11.60
N ARG A 89 -10.73 10.33 10.95
CA ARG A 89 -11.06 11.01 9.68
C ARG A 89 -10.82 10.15 8.45
N PHE A 90 -10.30 8.94 8.62
CA PHE A 90 -9.96 8.06 7.51
C PHE A 90 -11.24 7.49 6.88
N ASN A 91 -11.43 7.77 5.59
CA ASN A 91 -12.48 7.15 4.79
C ASN A 91 -12.01 5.77 4.31
N LEU A 92 -12.71 4.70 4.72
CA LEU A 92 -12.38 3.34 4.31
C LEU A 92 -12.39 3.14 2.79
N PHE A 93 -13.20 3.90 2.04
CA PHE A 93 -13.15 3.88 0.58
C PHE A 93 -11.79 4.32 0.02
N GLY A 94 -10.98 5.05 0.78
CA GLY A 94 -9.60 5.38 0.44
C GLY A 94 -8.72 4.16 0.16
N ALA A 95 -9.08 2.97 0.68
CA ALA A 95 -8.40 1.71 0.36
C ALA A 95 -8.42 1.38 -1.16
N LEU A 96 -9.36 1.94 -1.93
CA LEU A 96 -9.36 1.81 -3.40
C LEU A 96 -8.09 2.38 -4.06
N ALA A 97 -7.45 3.35 -3.41
CA ALA A 97 -6.30 4.09 -3.92
C ALA A 97 -5.00 3.84 -3.15
N LEU A 98 -5.02 3.06 -2.06
CA LEU A 98 -3.86 2.79 -1.19
C LEU A 98 -3.21 1.44 -1.47
N ASN A 99 -3.33 0.94 -2.70
CA ASN A 99 -2.72 -0.33 -3.11
C ASN A 99 -1.44 -0.10 -3.93
N LEU A 100 -0.55 -1.11 -3.97
CA LEU A 100 0.76 -1.02 -4.62
C LEU A 100 0.68 -0.76 -6.14
N VAL A 101 -0.44 -1.13 -6.76
CA VAL A 101 -0.70 -1.01 -8.21
C VAL A 101 -1.73 0.10 -8.46
N ALA A 102 -1.92 1.02 -7.50
CA ALA A 102 -3.10 1.87 -7.48
C ALA A 102 -3.08 2.88 -8.61
N VAL A 103 -4.29 3.29 -8.99
CA VAL A 103 -4.48 4.48 -9.80
C VAL A 103 -3.92 5.68 -9.00
N PRO A 104 -3.01 6.48 -9.57
CA PRO A 104 -2.45 7.61 -8.86
C PRO A 104 -3.57 8.56 -8.41
N SER A 105 -3.66 8.78 -7.11
CA SER A 105 -4.73 9.55 -6.48
C SER A 105 -4.17 10.40 -5.36
N SER A 106 -4.57 11.67 -5.33
CA SER A 106 -4.17 12.61 -4.27
C SER A 106 -5.21 12.72 -3.15
N ALA A 107 -6.39 12.12 -3.36
CA ALA A 107 -7.55 12.27 -2.51
C ALA A 107 -7.46 11.57 -1.13
N PRO A 108 -6.86 10.36 -0.97
CA PRO A 108 -6.77 9.69 0.34
C PRO A 108 -6.03 10.50 1.40
N ALA A 109 -5.14 11.41 0.99
CA ALA A 109 -4.38 12.28 1.89
C ALA A 109 -5.16 13.54 2.32
N ARG A 110 -6.39 13.72 1.84
CA ARG A 110 -7.22 14.91 2.11
C ARG A 110 -8.45 14.53 2.93
N PRO A 111 -8.96 15.45 3.79
CA PRO A 111 -10.24 15.26 4.42
C PRO A 111 -11.32 15.16 3.34
N ALA A 112 -12.07 14.07 3.34
CA ALA A 112 -13.20 13.92 2.44
C ALA A 112 -14.32 14.90 2.84
N LEU A 113 -15.00 15.48 1.85
CA LEU A 113 -16.06 16.49 2.02
C LEU A 113 -17.47 15.89 1.82
N GLY A 114 -17.57 14.64 1.37
CA GLY A 114 -18.85 14.00 1.11
C GLY A 114 -19.57 13.52 2.38
N PRO A 115 -20.81 13.03 2.28
CA PRO A 115 -21.58 12.59 3.44
C PRO A 115 -21.04 11.29 4.03
N VAL A 116 -21.00 11.18 5.36
CA VAL A 116 -20.76 9.90 6.04
C VAL A 116 -22.01 9.04 5.93
N VAL A 117 -21.90 7.92 5.21
CA VAL A 117 -23.01 7.00 4.95
C VAL A 117 -23.12 5.87 5.96
N GLY A 118 -22.06 5.65 6.76
CA GLY A 118 -22.07 4.66 7.83
C GLY A 118 -20.71 4.52 8.51
N ALA A 119 -20.71 3.76 9.60
CA ALA A 119 -19.51 3.36 10.31
C ALA A 119 -19.47 1.84 10.49
N ILE A 120 -18.30 1.24 10.27
CA ILE A 120 -18.10 -0.17 10.60
C ILE A 120 -17.54 -0.27 12.00
N GLU A 121 -18.25 -0.99 12.85
CA GLU A 121 -17.88 -1.16 14.25
C GLU A 121 -17.13 -2.45 14.55
N GLN A 122 -17.28 -3.45 13.69
CA GLN A 122 -16.75 -4.80 13.91
C GLN A 122 -15.52 -5.05 13.03
N PRO A 123 -14.43 -5.63 13.59
CA PRO A 123 -13.17 -5.76 12.88
C PRO A 123 -13.25 -6.73 11.70
N LEU A 124 -14.02 -7.82 11.82
CA LEU A 124 -14.18 -8.80 10.74
C LEU A 124 -14.88 -8.19 9.51
N PRO A 125 -16.06 -7.56 9.63
CA PRO A 125 -16.68 -6.85 8.50
C PRO A 125 -15.79 -5.76 7.90
N ALA A 126 -15.05 -5.01 8.73
CA ALA A 126 -14.13 -3.99 8.22
C ALA A 126 -13.02 -4.61 7.38
N LEU A 127 -12.43 -5.73 7.85
CA LEU A 127 -11.42 -6.46 7.09
C LEU A 127 -12.00 -6.96 5.76
N THR A 128 -13.21 -7.51 5.75
CA THR A 128 -13.86 -7.95 4.50
C THR A 128 -14.06 -6.80 3.52
N VAL A 129 -14.54 -5.64 4.00
CA VAL A 129 -14.74 -4.45 3.17
C VAL A 129 -13.40 -3.93 2.64
N ILE A 130 -12.37 -3.82 3.48
CA ILE A 130 -11.03 -3.40 3.05
C ILE A 130 -10.50 -4.35 1.97
N LEU A 131 -10.56 -5.66 2.20
CA LEU A 131 -10.10 -6.65 1.22
C LEU A 131 -10.87 -6.56 -0.11
N ALA A 132 -12.18 -6.30 -0.06
CA ALA A 132 -12.99 -6.08 -1.25
C ALA A 132 -12.65 -4.77 -1.98
N LEU A 133 -12.34 -3.70 -1.25
CA LEU A 133 -11.93 -2.42 -1.83
C LEU A 133 -10.53 -2.50 -2.43
N GLU A 134 -9.56 -3.11 -1.75
CA GLU A 134 -8.22 -3.38 -2.28
C GLU A 134 -8.28 -4.21 -3.57
N THR A 135 -9.15 -5.23 -3.54
CA THR A 135 -9.53 -6.06 -4.68
C THR A 135 -9.97 -5.22 -5.88
N VAL A 136 -10.95 -4.33 -5.68
CA VAL A 136 -11.46 -3.45 -6.74
C VAL A 136 -10.40 -2.44 -7.17
N GLY A 137 -9.72 -1.80 -6.23
CA GLY A 137 -8.68 -0.81 -6.48
C GLY A 137 -7.54 -1.37 -7.33
N MET A 138 -7.13 -2.62 -7.07
CA MET A 138 -6.11 -3.31 -7.87
C MET A 138 -6.61 -3.56 -9.29
N ALA A 139 -7.87 -4.00 -9.46
CA ALA A 139 -8.44 -4.17 -10.81
C ALA A 139 -8.45 -2.85 -11.59
N LEU A 140 -8.84 -1.75 -10.94
CA LEU A 140 -8.79 -0.40 -11.53
C LEU A 140 -7.36 -0.01 -11.90
N GLY A 141 -6.39 -0.27 -11.01
CA GLY A 141 -4.97 -0.04 -11.24
C GLY A 141 -4.42 -0.81 -12.44
N CYS A 142 -4.73 -2.10 -12.55
CA CYS A 142 -4.34 -2.93 -13.70
C CYS A 142 -4.95 -2.41 -15.01
N VAL A 143 -6.22 -2.01 -14.99
CA VAL A 143 -6.86 -1.43 -16.19
C VAL A 143 -6.20 -0.11 -16.56
N PHE A 144 -5.91 0.76 -15.60
CA PHE A 144 -5.24 2.03 -15.82
C PHE A 144 -3.83 1.86 -16.41
N LEU A 145 -2.96 1.15 -15.70
CA LEU A 145 -1.57 0.93 -16.11
C LEU A 145 -1.49 0.11 -17.40
N GLY A 146 -2.37 -0.88 -17.55
CA GLY A 146 -2.46 -1.69 -18.76
C GLY A 146 -2.89 -0.87 -19.97
N ALA A 147 -3.90 0.00 -19.83
CA ALA A 147 -4.33 0.89 -20.91
C ALA A 147 -3.24 1.90 -21.28
N LEU A 148 -2.55 2.47 -20.29
CA LEU A 148 -1.43 3.38 -20.51
C LEU A 148 -0.28 2.68 -21.24
N GLY A 149 0.10 1.47 -20.80
CA GLY A 149 1.15 0.66 -21.43
C GLY A 149 0.80 0.25 -22.86
N GLN A 150 -0.46 -0.12 -23.13
CA GLN A 150 -0.93 -0.41 -24.49
C GLN A 150 -0.89 0.82 -25.39
N ARG A 151 -1.29 2.01 -24.90
CA ARG A 151 -1.17 3.25 -25.68
C ARG A 151 0.27 3.59 -26.03
N VAL A 152 1.20 3.49 -25.08
CA VAL A 152 2.62 3.77 -25.31
C VAL A 152 3.23 2.79 -26.31
N ARG A 153 2.84 1.51 -26.28
CA ARG A 153 3.44 0.46 -27.14
C ARG A 153 2.77 0.31 -28.50
N ALA A 154 1.45 0.35 -28.56
CA ALA A 154 0.66 -0.07 -29.71
C ALA A 154 -0.28 1.03 -30.25
N GLY A 155 -0.31 2.21 -29.64
CA GLY A 155 -1.12 3.36 -30.07
C GLY A 155 -2.64 3.17 -29.89
N SER A 156 -3.11 1.98 -29.54
CA SER A 156 -4.51 1.62 -29.32
C SER A 156 -4.66 0.90 -27.98
N VAL A 157 -5.90 0.83 -27.46
CA VAL A 157 -6.21 0.08 -26.23
C VAL A 157 -7.25 -0.98 -26.54
N ASP A 158 -6.90 -2.21 -26.23
CA ASP A 158 -7.78 -3.36 -26.22
C ASP A 158 -8.15 -3.68 -24.76
N LEU A 159 -9.30 -3.17 -24.34
CA LEU A 159 -9.85 -3.41 -23.01
C LEU A 159 -10.17 -4.89 -22.77
N ARG A 160 -10.55 -5.65 -23.80
CA ARG A 160 -10.90 -7.06 -23.65
C ARG A 160 -9.67 -7.89 -23.32
N ALA A 161 -8.55 -7.60 -23.98
CA ALA A 161 -7.26 -8.22 -23.65
C ALA A 161 -6.79 -7.87 -22.23
N LEU A 162 -7.01 -6.62 -21.78
CA LEU A 162 -6.72 -6.21 -20.40
C LEU A 162 -7.57 -6.97 -19.39
N LEU A 163 -8.89 -7.03 -19.60
CA LEU A 163 -9.80 -7.76 -18.71
C LEU A 163 -9.49 -9.25 -18.67
N ALA A 164 -9.13 -9.86 -19.80
CA ALA A 164 -8.71 -11.27 -19.86
C ALA A 164 -7.39 -11.54 -19.10
N SER A 165 -6.56 -10.52 -18.91
CA SER A 165 -5.30 -10.63 -18.19
C SER A 165 -5.41 -10.42 -16.67
N LEU A 166 -6.55 -9.89 -16.18
CA LEU A 166 -6.80 -9.65 -14.76
C LEU A 166 -6.44 -10.87 -13.89
N PRO A 167 -6.93 -12.10 -14.15
CA PRO A 167 -6.65 -13.23 -13.25
C PRO A 167 -5.15 -13.51 -13.03
N ARG A 168 -4.32 -13.25 -14.05
CA ARG A 168 -2.86 -13.43 -13.94
C ARG A 168 -2.22 -12.35 -13.07
N PHE A 169 -2.66 -11.11 -13.20
CA PHE A 169 -2.21 -10.01 -12.33
C PHE A 169 -2.60 -10.26 -10.88
N TRP A 170 -3.82 -10.71 -10.67
CA TRP A 170 -4.35 -11.11 -9.37
C TRP A 170 -3.53 -12.21 -8.71
N LEU A 171 -3.23 -13.28 -9.45
CA LEU A 171 -2.40 -14.37 -8.94
C LEU A 171 -1.00 -13.88 -8.58
N ARG A 172 -0.36 -13.06 -9.42
CA ARG A 172 0.96 -12.50 -9.13
C ARG A 172 0.94 -11.62 -7.89
N PHE A 173 -0.05 -10.75 -7.76
CA PHE A 173 -0.19 -9.91 -6.58
C PHE A 173 -0.43 -10.73 -5.32
N ALA A 174 -1.34 -11.72 -5.38
CA ALA A 174 -1.60 -12.63 -4.26
C ALA A 174 -0.33 -13.39 -3.85
N LEU A 175 0.48 -13.85 -4.80
CA LEU A 175 1.76 -14.50 -4.52
C LEU A 175 2.78 -13.54 -3.89
N ILE A 176 2.85 -12.28 -4.34
CA ILE A 176 3.73 -11.27 -3.74
C ILE A 176 3.29 -10.96 -2.32
N VAL A 177 2.00 -10.72 -2.08
CA VAL A 177 1.46 -10.48 -0.73
C VAL A 177 1.70 -11.69 0.17
N LEU A 178 1.46 -12.91 -0.31
CA LEU A 178 1.72 -14.12 0.44
C LEU A 178 3.21 -14.27 0.76
N ALA A 179 4.10 -14.00 -0.20
CA ALA A 179 5.54 -14.02 0.03
C ALA A 179 5.97 -12.95 1.06
N LEU A 180 5.41 -11.74 0.99
CA LEU A 180 5.65 -10.66 1.93
C LEU A 180 5.15 -10.99 3.34
N LEU A 181 4.02 -11.68 3.49
CA LEU A 181 3.49 -12.12 4.78
C LEU A 181 4.25 -13.35 5.33
N ALA A 182 4.69 -14.25 4.45
CA ALA A 182 5.47 -15.42 4.83
C ALA A 182 6.89 -15.06 5.28
N LEU A 183 7.51 -14.04 4.67
CA LEU A 183 8.87 -13.61 4.99
C LEU A 183 9.09 -13.30 6.49
N PRO A 184 8.29 -12.46 7.16
CA PRO A 184 8.45 -12.21 8.60
C PRO A 184 8.11 -13.42 9.46
N LEU A 185 7.29 -14.37 8.99
CA LEU A 185 7.09 -15.63 9.71
C LEU A 185 8.34 -16.51 9.62
N VAL A 186 8.89 -16.69 8.43
CA VAL A 186 10.06 -17.54 8.18
C VAL A 186 11.32 -16.97 8.85
N VAL A 187 11.49 -15.64 8.85
CA VAL A 187 12.67 -14.98 9.43
C VAL A 187 12.44 -14.61 10.90
N GLY A 188 11.25 -14.10 11.22
CA GLY A 188 10.91 -13.57 12.53
C GLY A 188 10.68 -14.65 13.59
N LEU A 189 10.13 -15.82 13.25
CA LEU A 189 9.98 -16.91 14.23
C LEU A 189 11.35 -17.40 14.73
N PRO A 190 12.31 -17.78 13.86
CA PRO A 190 13.65 -18.16 14.31
C PRO A 190 14.36 -17.05 15.09
N ALA A 191 14.30 -15.81 14.59
CA ALA A 191 14.91 -14.68 15.28
C ALA A 191 14.27 -14.46 16.67
N GLY A 192 12.95 -14.56 16.77
CA GLY A 192 12.22 -14.45 18.04
C GLY A 192 12.59 -15.53 19.04
N LEU A 193 12.75 -16.78 18.59
CA LEU A 193 13.21 -17.89 19.44
C LEU A 193 14.65 -17.66 19.93
N LEU A 194 15.56 -17.20 19.06
CA LEU A 194 16.93 -16.85 19.44
C LEU A 194 16.97 -15.69 20.44
N LEU A 195 16.15 -14.66 20.22
CA LEU A 195 16.02 -13.52 21.14
C LEU A 195 15.47 -13.95 22.49
N ALA A 196 14.46 -14.82 22.52
CA ALA A 196 13.90 -15.36 23.76
C ALA A 196 14.95 -16.18 24.53
N ALA A 197 15.70 -17.05 23.85
CA ALA A 197 16.79 -17.80 24.46
C ALA A 197 17.89 -16.88 25.02
N THR A 198 18.25 -15.83 24.27
CA THR A 198 19.24 -14.84 24.72
C THR A 198 18.75 -14.04 25.91
N ALA A 199 17.45 -13.71 25.96
CA ALA A 199 16.86 -12.95 27.05
C ALA A 199 16.91 -13.68 28.40
N LEU A 200 16.89 -15.02 28.37
CA LEU A 200 17.07 -15.85 29.57
C LEU A 200 18.49 -15.75 30.14
N LEU A 201 19.49 -15.47 29.29
CA LEU A 201 20.89 -15.32 29.70
C LEU A 201 21.21 -13.87 30.10
N SER A 202 20.80 -12.91 29.27
CA SER A 202 21.01 -11.48 29.50
C SER A 202 19.93 -10.67 28.79
N PRO A 203 18.98 -10.07 29.54
CA PRO A 203 17.93 -9.23 28.96
C PRO A 203 18.47 -8.05 28.15
N SER A 204 19.57 -7.42 28.61
CA SER A 204 20.17 -6.25 27.95
C SER A 204 20.75 -6.60 26.58
N VAL A 205 21.41 -7.76 26.47
CA VAL A 205 21.98 -8.25 25.21
C VAL A 205 20.86 -8.61 24.24
N ALA A 206 19.81 -9.28 24.71
CA ALA A 206 18.66 -9.61 23.88
C ALA A 206 17.96 -8.35 23.34
N GLN A 207 17.80 -7.31 24.17
CA GLN A 207 17.24 -6.03 23.73
C GLN A 207 18.12 -5.37 22.67
N ALA A 208 19.44 -5.31 22.87
CA ALA A 208 20.37 -4.74 21.90
C ALA A 208 20.27 -5.46 20.54
N ILE A 209 20.35 -6.79 20.53
CA ILE A 209 20.20 -7.60 19.31
C ILE A 209 18.82 -7.38 18.68
N GLY A 210 17.76 -7.39 19.48
CA GLY A 210 16.39 -7.18 19.01
C GLY A 210 16.22 -5.84 18.29
N THR A 211 16.79 -4.75 18.84
CA THR A 211 16.76 -3.44 18.17
C THR A 211 17.54 -3.42 16.87
N MET A 212 18.72 -4.06 16.81
CA MET A 212 19.49 -4.17 15.56
C MET A 212 18.74 -4.95 14.48
N VAL A 213 18.09 -6.05 14.86
CA VAL A 213 17.26 -6.84 13.94
C VAL A 213 16.07 -6.02 13.43
N LEU A 214 15.41 -5.25 14.30
CA LEU A 214 14.29 -4.39 13.91
C LEU A 214 14.72 -3.31 12.91
N VAL A 215 15.86 -2.66 13.16
CA VAL A 215 16.42 -1.63 12.26
C VAL A 215 16.80 -2.25 10.91
N ALA A 216 17.47 -3.41 10.91
CA ALA A 216 17.81 -4.12 9.68
C ALA A 216 16.56 -4.52 8.88
N ALA A 217 15.50 -4.97 9.56
CA ALA A 217 14.23 -5.29 8.92
C ALA A 217 13.55 -4.06 8.31
N GLN A 218 13.60 -2.89 8.96
CA GLN A 218 13.10 -1.64 8.39
C GLN A 218 13.87 -1.25 7.13
N VAL A 219 15.21 -1.31 7.16
CA VAL A 219 16.05 -1.03 5.98
C VAL A 219 15.72 -1.99 4.84
N ALA A 220 15.62 -3.29 5.13
CA ALA A 220 15.24 -4.30 4.14
C ALA A 220 13.84 -4.04 3.55
N THR A 221 12.89 -3.61 4.37
CA THR A 221 11.53 -3.26 3.93
C THR A 221 11.55 -2.07 2.97
N VAL A 222 12.35 -1.04 3.24
CA VAL A 222 12.52 0.10 2.33
C VAL A 222 13.10 -0.35 1.00
N TRP A 223 14.16 -1.16 1.02
CA TRP A 223 14.77 -1.70 -0.21
C TRP A 223 13.81 -2.57 -1.02
N LEU A 224 13.04 -3.41 -0.33
CA LEU A 224 12.05 -4.27 -0.96
C LEU A 224 10.92 -3.45 -1.59
N ALA A 225 10.45 -2.40 -0.91
CA ALA A 225 9.46 -1.48 -1.45
C ALA A 225 9.96 -0.77 -2.71
N LEU A 226 11.22 -0.31 -2.73
CA LEU A 226 11.84 0.27 -3.91
C LEU A 226 11.93 -0.74 -5.05
N TYR A 227 12.39 -1.96 -4.78
CA TYR A 227 12.52 -2.99 -5.81
C TYR A 227 11.16 -3.38 -6.42
N LEU A 228 10.13 -3.56 -5.58
CA LEU A 228 8.78 -3.85 -6.04
C LEU A 228 8.19 -2.72 -6.89
N PHE A 229 8.47 -1.46 -6.55
CA PHE A 229 8.03 -0.31 -7.32
C PHE A 229 8.57 -0.32 -8.77
N PHE A 230 9.81 -0.79 -8.99
CA PHE A 230 10.43 -0.85 -10.31
C PHE A 230 10.17 -2.15 -11.08
N MET A 231 9.60 -3.19 -10.44
CA MET A 231 9.32 -4.47 -11.09
C MET A 231 7.95 -4.48 -11.81
N VAL A 232 7.01 -3.65 -11.35
CA VAL A 232 5.69 -3.44 -12.00
C VAL A 232 5.84 -2.48 -13.19
#